data_AF-A0A971NDY6-F1
#
_entry.id   AF-A0A971NDY6-F1
#
_cell.length_a   1.000
_cell.length_b   1.000
_cell.length_c   1.000
_cell.angle_alpha   90.00
_cell.angle_beta   90.00
_cell.angle_gamma   90.00
#
_symmetry.space_group_name_H-M   'P 1'
#
loop_
_entity.id
_entity.type
_entity.pdbx_description
1 polymer ?
#
loop_
_entity_poly.entity_id
_entity_poly.type
_entity_poly.pdbx_seq_one_letter_code
_entity_poly.pdbx_strand_id
1 'polypeptide(L)' 'MVTEYGVALIKAQSVKQRVKNLIAIAHPDHRDWLTFEAKKLGLI' A
#
# COMPACT_ATOMS: atom_id res chain seq x y z
N MET A 1 5.81 -6.72 6.32
CA MET A 1 4.40 -6.85 6.73
C MET A 1 3.78 -8.00 5.96
N VAL A 2 2.88 -8.76 6.57
CA VAL A 2 2.30 -9.98 5.98
C VAL A 2 0.77 -9.92 6.13
N THR A 3 0.07 -10.39 5.11
CA THR A 3 -1.39 -10.57 5.05
C THR A 3 -1.66 -11.90 4.33
N GLU A 4 -2.91 -12.33 4.28
CA GLU A 4 -3.38 -13.44 3.44
C GLU A 4 -3.17 -13.20 1.94
N TYR A 5 -2.98 -11.94 1.53
CA TYR A 5 -2.74 -11.54 0.13
C TYR A 5 -1.25 -11.40 -0.23
N GLY A 6 -0.34 -11.64 0.72
CA GLY A 6 1.10 -11.69 0.47
C GLY A 6 1.96 -10.88 1.45
N VAL A 7 3.18 -10.59 1.02
CA VAL A 7 4.23 -9.98 1.84
C VAL A 7 4.67 -8.64 1.25
N ALA A 8 4.70 -7.59 2.07
CA ALA A 8 5.24 -6.29 1.74
C ALA A 8 6.54 -6.02 2.48
N LEU A 9 7.61 -5.74 1.73
CA LEU A 9 8.83 -5.15 2.27
C LEU A 9 8.56 -3.69 2.61
N ILE A 10 8.88 -3.27 3.83
CA ILE A 10 8.64 -1.91 4.35
C ILE A 10 9.96 -1.23 4.79
N LYS A 11 10.95 -2.03 5.20
CA LYS A 11 12.23 -1.53 5.69
C LYS A 11 13.02 -0.86 4.56
N ALA A 12 13.68 0.25 4.88
CA ALA A 12 14.54 1.02 3.96
C ALA A 12 13.85 1.51 2.67
N GLN A 13 12.53 1.70 2.71
CA GLN A 13 11.77 2.22 1.58
C GLN A 13 11.23 3.63 1.84
N SER A 14 11.10 4.42 0.78
CA SER A 14 10.44 5.73 0.82
C SER A 14 8.97 5.60 1.20
N VAL A 15 8.36 6.66 1.73
CA VAL A 15 6.93 6.69 2.11
C VAL A 15 6.06 6.20 0.94
N LYS A 16 6.30 6.75 -0.25
CA LYS A 16 5.59 6.37 -1.48
C LYS A 16 5.68 4.88 -1.78
N GLN A 17 6.86 4.29 -1.66
CA GLN A 17 7.03 2.86 -1.93
C GLN A 17 6.38 1.99 -0.85
N ARG A 18 6.48 2.40 0.43
CA ARG A 18 5.79 1.70 1.53
C ARG A 18 4.28 1.67 1.30
N VAL A 19 3.68 2.82 0.96
CA VAL A 19 2.24 2.92 0.71
C VAL A 19 1.82 2.02 -0.46
N LYS A 20 2.54 2.05 -1.58
CA LYS A 20 2.26 1.15 -2.72
C LYS A 20 2.35 -0.32 -2.34
N ASN A 21 3.37 -0.70 -1.57
CA ASN A 21 3.57 -2.08 -1.16
C ASN A 21 2.48 -2.55 -0.19
N LEU A 22 2.02 -1.67 0.71
CA LEU A 22 0.90 -1.97 1.61
C LEU A 22 -0.41 -2.13 0.85
N ILE A 23 -0.71 -1.26 -0.11
CA ILE A 23 -1.90 -1.37 -0.97
C ILE A 23 -1.87 -2.68 -1.76
N ALA A 24 -0.70 -3.07 -2.27
CA ALA A 24 -0.54 -4.29 -3.07
C ALA A 24 -0.87 -5.58 -2.30
N ILE A 25 -0.69 -5.58 -0.97
CA ILE A 25 -1.03 -6.72 -0.10
C ILE A 25 -2.36 -6.52 0.65
N ALA A 26 -3.13 -5.48 0.36
CA ALA A 26 -4.46 -5.30 0.93
C ALA A 26 -5.50 -6.19 0.23
N HIS A 27 -6.65 -6.38 0.88
CA HIS A 27 -7.83 -7.04 0.30
C HIS A 27 -8.20 -6.40 -1.05
N PRO A 28 -8.48 -7.18 -2.11
CA PRO A 28 -8.75 -6.67 -3.47
C PRO A 28 -9.78 -5.53 -3.49
N ASP A 29 -10.90 -5.70 -2.80
CA ASP A 29 -12.00 -4.72 -2.74
C ASP A 29 -11.60 -3.34 -2.20
N HIS A 30 -10.49 -3.24 -1.47
CA HIS A 30 -10.04 -1.98 -0.85
C HIS A 30 -8.91 -1.30 -1.61
N ARG A 31 -8.27 -1.97 -2.57
CA ARG A 31 -7.06 -1.45 -3.23
C ARG A 31 -7.31 -0.13 -3.96
N ASP A 32 -8.43 -0.02 -4.64
CA ASP A 32 -8.80 1.18 -5.39
C ASP A 32 -9.09 2.35 -4.45
N TRP A 33 -9.86 2.11 -3.39
CA TRP A 33 -10.15 3.12 -2.37
C TRP A 33 -8.88 3.60 -1.66
N LEU A 34 -8.00 2.69 -1.25
CA LEU A 34 -6.72 3.03 -0.61
C LEU A 34 -5.81 3.80 -1.57
N THR A 35 -5.80 3.44 -2.85
CA THR A 35 -5.01 4.15 -3.88
C THR A 35 -5.54 5.57 -4.08
N PHE A 36 -6.86 5.74 -4.12
CA PHE A 36 -7.48 7.05 -4.25
C PHE A 36 -7.14 7.95 -3.04
N GLU A 37 -7.32 7.46 -1.81
CA GLU A 37 -7.00 8.23 -0.61
C GLU A 37 -5.50 8.53 -0.50
N ALA A 38 -4.62 7.60 -0.87
CA ALA A 38 -3.18 7.83 -0.89
C ALA A 38 -2.77 8.96 -1.86
N LYS A 39 -3.40 9.04 -3.04
CA LYS A 39 -3.19 10.15 -3.99
C LYS A 39 -3.71 11.48 -3.44
N LYS A 40 -4.92 11.47 -2.85
CA LYS A 40 -5.53 12.64 -2.22
C LYS A 40 -4.67 13.23 -1.10
N LEU A 41 -4.01 12.37 -0.34
CA LEU A 41 -3.08 12.75 0.73
C LEU A 41 -1.66 13.10 0.24
N GLY A 42 -1.39 13.02 -1.08
CA GLY A 42 -0.07 13.28 -1.65
C GLY A 42 1.00 12.26 -1.28
N LEU A 43 0.60 11.05 -0.86
CA LEU A 43 1.52 9.99 -0.44
C LEU A 43 2.09 9.20 -1.62
N ILE A 44 1.36 9.14 -2.75
CA ILE A 44 1.78 8.45 -3.98
C ILE A 44 1.45 9.24 -5.24
#